data_AF-A0A4Q3GWZ5-F1
#
_entry.id   AF-A0A4Q3GWZ5-F1
#
_cell.length_a   1.000
_cell.length_b   1.000
_cell.length_c   1.000
_cell.angle_alpha   90.00
_cell.angle_beta   90.00
_cell.angle_gamma   90.00
#
_symmetry.space_group_name_H-M   'P 1'
#
loop_
_entity.id
_entity.type
_entity.pdbx_description
1 polymer ?
#
loop_
_entity_poly.entity_id
_entity_poly.type
_entity_poly.pdbx_seq_one_letter_code
_entity_poly.pdbx_strand_id
1 'polypeptide(L)'
;MSRMTLLSTLSASLLTVLTGTALAETRAIDVTPFTSASFDSAIVASVAVGGAQAITIESSNPGALDDIRVEVTGGKLRVWRETDFWDLLAGRGDDVRVKVSVPSLVALTGSSASQIDASGMSGDALE
;
A
#
# COMPACT_ATOMS: atom_id res chain seq x y z
N MET A 1 11.08 2.72 59.42
CA MET A 1 11.47 1.31 59.20
C MET A 1 10.26 0.54 58.72
N SER A 2 10.35 -0.07 57.54
CA SER A 2 9.51 -1.13 56.92
C SER A 2 7.99 -0.99 56.94
N ARG A 3 7.28 -1.18 55.81
CA ARG A 3 6.93 -2.50 55.23
C ARG A 3 6.34 -2.29 53.81
N MET A 4 6.85 -2.94 52.77
CA MET A 4 6.65 -4.36 52.38
C MET A 4 5.39 -4.56 51.52
N THR A 5 5.62 -4.59 50.19
CA THR A 5 5.11 -5.57 49.21
C THR A 5 3.61 -5.65 48.89
N LEU A 6 3.28 -5.58 47.60
CA LEU A 6 2.43 -6.57 46.91
C LEU A 6 2.68 -6.51 45.39
N LEU A 7 3.46 -7.49 44.91
CA LEU A 7 3.54 -7.87 43.50
C LEU A 7 2.18 -8.45 43.09
N SER A 8 1.66 -8.03 41.94
CA SER A 8 0.57 -8.74 41.26
C SER A 8 1.11 -9.31 39.95
N THR A 9 1.33 -10.62 39.95
CA THR A 9 1.75 -11.41 38.78
C THR A 9 0.53 -11.66 37.89
N LEU A 10 0.53 -11.11 36.67
CA LEU A 10 -0.33 -11.60 35.58
C LEU A 10 0.54 -12.42 34.62
N SER A 11 0.44 -13.74 34.71
CA SER A 11 0.86 -14.65 33.65
C SER A 11 -0.31 -14.83 32.68
N ALA A 12 -0.15 -14.38 31.44
CA ALA A 12 -1.03 -14.74 30.34
C ALA A 12 -0.21 -15.53 29.31
N SER A 13 -0.38 -16.86 29.33
CA SER A 13 0.22 -17.76 28.35
C SER A 13 -0.64 -17.76 27.10
N LEU A 14 -0.25 -17.01 26.07
CA LEU A 14 -0.93 -16.99 24.78
C LEU A 14 -0.42 -18.14 23.90
N LEU A 15 -1.25 -19.16 23.69
CA LEU A 15 -1.02 -20.23 22.72
C LEU A 15 -1.22 -19.66 21.31
N THR A 16 -0.15 -19.37 20.59
CA THR A 16 -0.21 -18.98 19.17
C THR A 16 -0.30 -20.21 18.28
N VAL A 17 -1.50 -20.46 17.74
CA VAL A 17 -1.70 -21.37 16.60
C VAL A 17 -1.09 -20.68 15.37
N LEU A 18 0.03 -21.19 14.87
CA LEU A 18 0.68 -20.69 13.67
C LEU A 18 -0.07 -21.26 12.44
N THR A 19 -1.21 -20.67 12.09
CA THR A 19 -1.79 -20.89 10.77
C THR A 19 -0.90 -20.21 9.74
N GLY A 20 -0.13 -20.99 8.98
CA GLY A 20 0.65 -20.51 7.85
C GLY A 20 -0.27 -20.03 6.73
N THR A 21 -0.81 -18.84 6.86
CA THR A 21 -1.33 -18.07 5.73
C THR A 21 -0.12 -17.65 4.90
N ALA A 22 -0.20 -17.78 3.57
CA ALA A 22 0.77 -17.18 2.68
C ALA A 22 0.98 -15.71 3.11
N LEU A 23 2.17 -15.39 3.60
CA LEU A 23 2.48 -14.07 4.13
C LEU A 23 2.71 -13.16 2.94
N ALA A 24 1.67 -12.48 2.49
CA ALA A 24 1.85 -11.31 1.65
C ALA A 24 2.61 -10.26 2.48
N GLU A 25 3.80 -9.88 2.02
CA GLU A 25 4.55 -8.82 2.66
C GLU A 25 3.80 -7.50 2.43
N THR A 26 3.63 -6.72 3.50
CA THR A 26 2.99 -5.40 3.46
C THR A 26 3.99 -4.34 3.89
N ARG A 27 4.19 -3.30 3.08
CA ARG A 27 5.02 -2.14 3.42
C ARG A 27 4.17 -0.88 3.46
N ALA A 28 4.26 -0.13 4.55
CA ALA A 28 3.72 1.22 4.64
C ALA A 28 4.70 2.22 4.03
N ILE A 29 4.19 3.15 3.23
CA ILE A 29 5.01 4.16 2.55
C ILE A 29 4.58 5.54 3.03
N ASP A 30 5.50 6.23 3.70
CA ASP A 30 5.33 7.63 4.09
C ASP A 30 5.73 8.54 2.94
N VAL A 31 4.81 9.42 2.54
CA VAL A 31 5.03 10.42 1.50
C VAL A 31 4.47 11.77 1.92
N THR A 32 4.92 12.83 1.24
CA THR A 32 4.32 14.16 1.41
C THR A 32 2.86 14.17 0.97
N PRO A 33 2.05 15.13 1.46
CA PRO A 33 0.65 15.24 1.05
C PRO A 33 0.49 15.43 -0.46
N PHE A 34 -0.53 14.79 -1.04
CA PHE A 34 -0.86 14.91 -2.47
C PHE A 34 -2.37 14.99 -2.68
N THR A 35 -2.77 15.55 -3.82
CA THR A 35 -4.18 15.69 -4.23
C THR A 35 -4.46 15.06 -5.59
N SER A 36 -3.45 14.55 -6.27
CA SER A 36 -3.56 13.87 -7.56
C SER A 36 -2.76 12.57 -7.52
N ALA A 37 -3.22 11.52 -8.21
CA ALA A 37 -2.54 10.22 -8.25
C ALA A 37 -2.45 9.66 -9.67
N SER A 38 -1.33 9.00 -9.97
CA SER A 38 -1.07 8.28 -11.21
C SER A 38 -0.57 6.87 -10.91
N PHE A 39 -1.17 5.88 -11.55
CA PHE A 39 -0.78 4.47 -11.44
C PHE A 39 -0.41 3.92 -12.82
N ASP A 40 0.85 3.53 -12.97
CA ASP A 40 1.46 3.14 -14.24
C ASP A 40 2.03 1.72 -14.18
N SER A 41 2.26 1.08 -15.33
CA SER A 41 2.95 -0.23 -15.45
C SER A 41 2.24 -1.40 -14.74
N ALA A 42 0.97 -1.62 -15.08
CA ALA A 42 0.18 -2.78 -14.62
C ALA A 42 0.02 -2.91 -13.10
N ILE A 43 -0.17 -1.78 -12.42
CA ILE A 43 -0.42 -1.74 -10.99
C ILE A 43 -1.91 -1.99 -10.72
N VAL A 44 -2.18 -2.81 -9.71
CA VAL A 44 -3.53 -2.96 -9.14
C VAL A 44 -3.63 -2.02 -7.94
N ALA A 45 -4.46 -0.98 -8.05
CA ALA A 45 -4.62 0.05 -7.02
C ALA A 45 -6.04 0.11 -6.47
N SER A 46 -6.15 0.34 -5.17
CA SER A 46 -7.40 0.67 -4.47
C SER A 46 -7.26 2.02 -3.80
N VAL A 47 -8.11 2.97 -4.14
CA VAL A 47 -8.06 4.36 -3.67
C VAL A 47 -9.33 4.69 -2.88
N ALA A 48 -9.18 5.12 -1.63
CA ALA A 48 -10.27 5.54 -0.76
C ALA A 48 -10.15 7.04 -0.45
N VAL A 49 -11.16 7.82 -0.85
CA VAL A 49 -11.20 9.28 -0.60
C VAL A 49 -12.08 9.59 0.62
N GLY A 50 -11.66 10.55 1.44
CA GLY A 50 -12.34 11.01 2.66
C GLY A 50 -11.70 10.54 3.97
N GLY A 51 -10.55 9.86 3.90
CA GLY A 51 -9.80 9.37 5.07
C GLY A 51 -8.49 10.14 5.31
N ALA A 52 -7.76 9.77 6.37
CA ALA A 52 -6.39 10.23 6.54
C ALA A 52 -5.48 9.69 5.42
N GLN A 53 -4.44 10.43 5.06
CA GLN A 53 -3.49 9.96 4.05
C GLN A 53 -2.75 8.72 4.55
N ALA A 54 -2.78 7.63 3.77
CA ALA A 54 -1.96 6.45 3.99
C ALA A 54 -1.70 5.72 2.67
N ILE A 55 -0.51 5.14 2.54
CA ILE A 55 -0.15 4.29 1.40
C ILE A 55 0.41 2.97 1.94
N THR A 56 -0.11 1.87 1.43
CA THR A 56 0.43 0.53 1.68
C THR A 56 0.59 -0.22 0.37
N ILE A 57 1.70 -0.95 0.23
CA ILE A 57 1.95 -1.87 -0.87
C ILE A 57 2.01 -3.29 -0.33
N GLU A 58 1.43 -4.23 -1.04
CA GLU A 58 1.26 -5.61 -0.61
C GLU A 58 1.58 -6.57 -1.77
N SER A 59 2.34 -7.62 -1.49
CA SER A 59 2.59 -8.70 -2.46
C SER A 59 2.91 -10.03 -1.79
N SER A 60 2.49 -11.12 -2.42
CA SER A 60 2.91 -12.47 -2.05
C SER A 60 4.38 -12.76 -2.39
N ASN A 61 4.95 -11.99 -3.33
CA ASN A 61 6.36 -12.03 -3.68
C ASN A 61 7.06 -10.77 -3.12
N PRO A 62 7.86 -10.88 -2.04
CA PRO A 62 8.48 -9.72 -1.43
C PRO A 62 9.46 -8.99 -2.37
N GLY A 63 10.13 -9.72 -3.27
CA GLY A 63 11.03 -9.11 -4.26
C GLY A 63 10.31 -8.20 -5.25
N ALA A 64 9.03 -8.48 -5.53
CA ALA A 64 8.23 -7.62 -6.41
C ALA A 64 7.91 -6.26 -5.79
N LEU A 65 8.00 -6.12 -4.46
CA LEU A 65 7.84 -4.83 -3.79
C LEU A 65 9.07 -3.93 -3.97
N ASP A 66 10.25 -4.51 -4.21
CA ASP A 66 11.48 -3.76 -4.44
C ASP A 66 11.50 -3.08 -5.82
N ASP A 67 10.66 -3.53 -6.75
CA ASP A 67 10.49 -2.95 -8.08
C ASP A 67 9.46 -1.82 -8.10
N ILE A 68 8.76 -1.59 -6.99
CA ILE A 68 7.76 -0.52 -6.88
C ILE A 68 8.44 0.79 -6.52
N ARG A 69 8.10 1.82 -7.28
CA ARG A 69 8.49 3.20 -7.03
C ARG A 69 7.28 4.01 -6.69
N VAL A 70 7.43 4.82 -5.64
CA VAL A 70 6.42 5.73 -5.12
C VAL A 70 7.07 7.09 -4.97
N GLU A 71 6.55 8.08 -5.68
CA GLU A 71 7.08 9.45 -5.65
C GLU A 71 5.94 10.45 -5.57
N VAL A 72 6.14 11.55 -4.83
CA VAL A 72 5.24 12.70 -4.85
C VAL A 72 6.00 13.92 -5.35
N THR A 73 5.63 14.41 -6.53
CA THR A 73 6.23 15.60 -7.15
C THR A 73 5.14 16.58 -7.53
N GLY A 74 5.25 17.83 -7.06
CA GLY A 74 4.26 18.89 -7.32
C GLY A 74 2.85 18.59 -6.78
N GLY A 75 2.73 17.80 -5.71
CA GLY A 75 1.43 17.40 -5.15
C GLY A 75 0.73 16.28 -5.92
N LYS A 76 1.42 15.64 -6.87
CA LYS A 76 0.97 14.45 -7.59
C LYS A 76 1.74 13.22 -7.14
N LEU A 77 1.03 12.23 -6.60
CA LEU A 77 1.53 10.88 -6.38
C LEU A 77 1.70 10.18 -7.72
N ARG A 78 2.84 9.53 -7.91
CA ARG A 78 3.12 8.62 -9.02
C ARG A 78 3.56 7.29 -8.44
N VAL A 79 2.90 6.22 -8.86
CA VAL A 79 3.24 4.84 -8.50
C VAL A 79 3.44 4.04 -9.78
N TRP A 80 4.61 3.43 -9.92
CA TRP A 80 4.93 2.62 -11.08
C TRP A 80 5.84 1.46 -10.70
N ARG A 81 5.81 0.41 -11.51
CA ARG A 81 6.80 -0.65 -11.48
C ARG A 81 7.98 -0.25 -12.37
N GLU A 82 9.18 -0.26 -11.80
CA GLU A 82 10.43 -0.18 -12.53
C GLU A 82 10.77 -1.59 -13.03
N THR A 83 10.39 -1.90 -14.26
CA THR A 83 10.65 -3.23 -14.85
C THR A 83 11.89 -3.16 -15.73
N ASP A 84 12.85 -4.04 -15.46
CA ASP A 84 13.96 -4.26 -16.36
C ASP A 84 13.53 -5.11 -17.56
N PHE A 85 14.16 -4.90 -18.72
CA PHE A 85 13.89 -5.66 -19.94
C PHE A 85 13.94 -7.19 -19.74
N TRP A 86 14.75 -7.66 -18.78
CA TRP A 86 14.90 -9.08 -18.45
C TRP A 86 13.72 -9.67 -17.69
N ASP A 87 13.02 -8.90 -16.85
CA ASP A 87 11.85 -9.38 -16.10
C ASP A 87 10.64 -9.61 -17.01
N LEU A 88 10.50 -8.79 -18.05
CA LEU A 88 9.49 -8.98 -19.10
C LEU A 88 9.69 -10.31 -19.85
N LEU A 89 10.95 -10.70 -20.09
CA LEU A 89 11.30 -11.95 -20.77
C LEU A 89 11.08 -13.18 -19.87
N ALA A 90 11.21 -13.01 -18.55
CA ALA A 90 11.09 -14.08 -17.56
C ALA A 90 9.63 -14.42 -17.19
N GLY A 91 8.65 -13.62 -17.64
CA GLY A 91 7.22 -13.91 -17.43
C GLY A 91 6.78 -13.91 -15.96
N ARG A 92 7.46 -13.16 -15.09
CA ARG A 92 7.03 -12.99 -13.70
C ARG A 92 5.74 -12.18 -13.65
N GLY A 93 4.63 -12.87 -13.46
CA GLY A 93 3.36 -12.25 -13.11
C GLY A 93 3.33 -11.97 -11.61
N ASP A 94 3.89 -10.85 -11.18
CA ASP A 94 3.90 -10.51 -9.75
C ASP A 94 2.62 -9.75 -9.35
N ASP A 95 1.90 -10.31 -8.37
CA ASP A 95 0.72 -9.69 -7.78
C ASP A 95 1.15 -8.61 -6.79
N VAL A 96 1.16 -7.35 -7.25
CA VAL A 96 1.37 -6.20 -6.37
C VAL A 96 0.05 -5.44 -6.26
N ARG A 97 -0.39 -5.21 -5.03
CA ARG A 97 -1.56 -4.40 -4.71
C ARG A 97 -1.13 -3.14 -3.97
N VAL A 98 -1.64 -2.00 -4.43
CA VAL A 98 -1.40 -0.69 -3.82
C VAL A 98 -2.69 -0.20 -3.21
N LYS A 99 -2.69 0.08 -1.91
CA LYS A 99 -3.84 0.66 -1.19
C LYS A 99 -3.49 2.08 -0.80
N VAL A 100 -4.33 3.02 -1.20
CA VAL A 100 -4.17 4.45 -0.95
C VAL A 100 -5.42 4.98 -0.27
N SER A 101 -5.26 5.71 0.83
CA SER A 101 -6.31 6.57 1.38
C SER A 101 -5.85 8.01 1.36
N VAL A 102 -6.77 8.94 1.08
CA VAL A 102 -6.50 10.39 1.06
C VAL A 102 -7.72 11.18 1.51
N PRO A 103 -7.53 12.41 2.05
CA PRO A 103 -8.65 13.24 2.46
C PRO A 103 -9.46 13.76 1.27
N SER A 104 -8.79 14.11 0.17
CA SER A 104 -9.40 14.60 -1.06
C SER A 104 -8.54 14.24 -2.26
N LEU A 105 -9.17 13.89 -3.38
CA LEU A 105 -8.49 13.62 -4.64
C LEU A 105 -9.14 14.40 -5.77
N VAL A 106 -8.35 15.17 -6.51
CA VAL A 106 -8.77 16.04 -7.61
C VAL A 106 -8.61 15.34 -8.95
N ALA A 107 -7.59 14.49 -9.09
CA ALA A 107 -7.32 13.77 -10.33
C ALA A 107 -6.76 12.37 -10.06
N LEU A 108 -7.20 11.40 -10.86
CA LEU A 108 -6.76 10.02 -10.82
C LEU A 108 -6.48 9.55 -12.25
N THR A 109 -5.25 9.17 -12.55
CA THR A 109 -4.87 8.67 -13.88
C THR A 109 -4.32 7.25 -13.79
N GLY A 110 -4.67 6.42 -14.77
CA GLY A 110 -4.18 5.04 -14.89
C GLY A 110 -3.67 4.74 -16.29
N SER A 111 -2.62 3.94 -16.39
CA SER A 111 -2.23 3.34 -17.68
C SER A 111 -3.22 2.24 -18.08
N SER A 112 -3.36 1.96 -19.38
CA SER A 112 -4.30 0.94 -19.91
C SER A 112 -4.06 -0.49 -19.42
N ALA A 113 -2.89 -0.75 -18.82
CA ALA A 113 -2.55 -2.03 -18.21
C ALA A 113 -2.87 -2.10 -16.70
N SER A 114 -3.25 -0.98 -16.08
CA SER A 114 -3.49 -0.88 -14.64
C SER A 114 -4.97 -1.09 -14.32
N GLN A 115 -5.24 -1.67 -13.16
CA GLN A 115 -6.59 -1.80 -12.63
C GLN A 115 -6.71 -0.91 -11.40
N ILE A 116 -7.64 0.05 -11.44
CA ILE A 116 -7.82 1.02 -10.36
C ILE A 116 -9.26 0.94 -9.88
N ASP A 117 -9.43 0.64 -8.60
CA ASP A 117 -10.70 0.77 -7.89
C ASP A 117 -10.67 2.04 -7.04
N ALA A 118 -11.64 2.93 -7.23
CA ALA A 118 -11.70 4.20 -6.51
C ALA A 118 -13.07 4.38 -5.85
N SER A 119 -13.07 4.73 -4.57
CA SER A 119 -14.27 4.95 -3.76
C SER A 119 -14.23 6.30 -3.06
N GLY A 120 -15.42 6.88 -2.85
CA GLY A 120 -15.55 8.19 -2.19
C GLY A 120 -15.15 9.40 -3.04
N MET A 121 -14.78 9.19 -4.31
CA MET A 121 -14.52 10.30 -5.23
C MET A 121 -15.80 11.10 -5.48
N SER A 122 -15.69 12.42 -5.30
CA SER A 122 -16.78 13.37 -5.54
C SER A 122 -16.22 14.48 -6.41
N GLY A 123 -16.66 14.59 -7.67
CA GLY A 123 -16.18 15.60 -8.63
C GLY A 123 -16.76 15.41 -10.04
N ASP A 124 -16.80 16.49 -10.83
CA ASP A 124 -17.49 16.57 -12.13
C ASP A 124 -16.79 15.87 -13.32
N ALA A 125 -15.57 15.37 -13.16
CA ALA A 125 -14.84 14.70 -14.24
C ALA A 125 -14.14 13.44 -13.72
N LEU A 126 -14.72 12.29 -14.09
CA LEU A 126 -14.05 10.99 -14.09
C LEU A 126 -13.79 10.68 -15.57
N GLU A 127 -12.54 10.83 -16.04
CA GLU A 127 -12.12 10.44 -17.40
C GLU A 127 -11.14 9.27 -17.35
#